data_AF-A0A8T4J5U8-F1
#
_entry.id   AF-A0A8T4J5U8-F1
#
_cell.length_a   1.000
_cell.length_b   1.000
_cell.length_c   1.000
_cell.angle_alpha   90.00
_cell.angle_beta   90.00
_cell.angle_gamma   90.00
#
_symmetry.space_group_name_H-M   'P 1'
#
loop_
_entity.id
_entity.type
_entity.pdbx_description
1 polymer ?
#
loop_
_entity_poly.entity_id
_entity_poly.type
_entity_poly.pdbx_seq_one_letter_code
_entity_poly.pdbx_strand_id
1 'polypeptide(L)'
;PGAGRDLSPTEIARINRWATDGLVPHLTVLLDVAPETARERFTEAPDRLESEPAEFHARVRAGFLTLAAADPGRYLVVDAGQEPD
;
A
#
# COMPACT_ATOMS: atom_id res chain seq x y z
N PRO A 1 -17.98 -8.58 8.51
CA PRO A 1 -16.86 -9.28 9.17
C PRO A 1 -16.04 -10.11 8.16
N GLY A 2 -14.96 -9.52 7.64
CA GLY A 2 -14.04 -10.16 6.70
C GLY A 2 -12.65 -9.59 6.91
N ALA A 3 -12.10 -9.85 8.10
CA ALA A 3 -10.74 -9.46 8.45
C ALA A 3 -9.75 -10.38 7.73
N GLY A 4 -8.81 -9.79 7.01
CA GLY A 4 -7.44 -10.27 6.81
C GLY A 4 -7.22 -11.78 6.73
N ARG A 5 -7.96 -12.50 5.86
CA ARG A 5 -7.48 -13.84 5.48
C ARG A 5 -6.23 -13.66 4.65
N ASP A 6 -5.19 -14.41 5.00
CA ASP A 6 -3.92 -14.63 4.29
C ASP A 6 -4.15 -14.91 2.81
N LEU A 7 -4.49 -13.89 2.03
CA LEU A 7 -4.43 -13.97 0.59
C LEU A 7 -2.97 -13.82 0.25
N SER A 8 -2.39 -14.89 -0.28
CA SER A 8 -1.04 -14.82 -0.82
C SER A 8 -0.95 -13.65 -1.82
N PRO A 9 0.22 -13.00 -1.97
CA PRO A 9 0.39 -11.95 -2.97
C PRO A 9 -0.08 -12.37 -4.38
N THR A 10 0.05 -13.66 -4.69
CA THR A 10 -0.44 -14.28 -5.92
C THR A 10 -1.97 -14.30 -6.01
N GLU A 11 -2.69 -14.59 -4.92
CA GLU A 11 -4.15 -14.54 -4.88
C GLU A 11 -4.67 -13.10 -4.97
N ILE A 12 -4.02 -12.15 -4.30
CA ILE A 12 -4.34 -10.72 -4.42
C ILE A 12 -4.16 -10.27 -5.88
N ALA A 13 -3.04 -10.62 -6.51
CA ALA A 13 -2.80 -10.30 -7.92
C ALA A 13 -3.83 -10.94 -8.86
N ARG A 14 -4.27 -12.17 -8.58
CA ARG A 14 -5.29 -12.88 -9.37
C ARG A 14 -6.67 -12.23 -9.23
N ILE A 15 -7.07 -11.89 -8.01
CA ILE A 15 -8.34 -11.21 -7.73
C ILE A 15 -8.34 -9.82 -8.37
N ASN A 16 -7.26 -9.06 -8.21
CA ASN A 16 -7.13 -7.73 -8.84
C ASN A 16 -7.26 -7.84 -10.36
N ARG A 17 -6.56 -8.78 -11.00
CA ARG A 17 -6.65 -8.98 -12.46
C ARG A 17 -8.05 -9.37 -12.91
N TRP A 18 -8.74 -10.21 -12.15
CA TRP A 18 -10.13 -10.59 -12.47
C TRP A 18 -11.09 -9.41 -12.28
N ALA A 19 -10.94 -8.66 -11.18
CA ALA A 19 -11.78 -7.51 -10.85
C ALA A 19 -11.60 -6.33 -11.82
N THR A 20 -10.40 -6.16 -12.39
CA THR A 20 -10.10 -5.08 -13.35
C THR A 20 -10.24 -5.52 -14.81
N ASP A 21 -10.70 -6.75 -15.09
CA ASP A 21 -10.69 -7.34 -16.45
C ASP A 21 -9.31 -7.22 -17.14
N GLY A 22 -8.25 -7.38 -16.35
CA GLY A 22 -6.88 -7.25 -16.81
C GLY A 22 -6.40 -5.82 -17.06
N LEU A 23 -7.23 -4.79 -16.79
CA LEU A 23 -6.79 -3.40 -16.82
C LEU A 23 -5.73 -3.18 -15.73
N VAL A 24 -4.61 -2.63 -16.17
CA VAL A 24 -3.48 -2.31 -15.31
C VAL A 24 -3.15 -0.82 -15.49
N PRO A 25 -2.88 -0.07 -14.40
CA PRO A 25 -2.57 1.36 -14.53
C PRO A 25 -1.33 1.58 -15.40
N HIS A 26 -1.35 2.61 -16.25
CA HIS A 26 -0.15 3.02 -16.99
C HIS A 26 0.96 3.49 -16.03
N LEU A 27 0.59 4.10 -14.91
CA LEU A 27 1.48 4.53 -13.85
C LEU A 27 0.79 4.40 -12.49
N THR A 28 1.52 3.93 -11.48
CA THR A 28 1.12 3.89 -10.07
C THR A 28 2.10 4.76 -9.28
N VAL A 29 1.59 5.80 -8.62
CA VAL A 29 2.40 6.63 -7.71
C VAL A 29 2.27 6.05 -6.31
N LEU A 30 3.37 5.52 -5.77
CA LEU A 30 3.46 4.99 -4.42
C LEU A 30 4.07 6.05 -3.51
N LEU A 31 3.26 6.61 -2.62
CA LEU A 31 3.72 7.50 -1.55
C LEU A 31 4.24 6.64 -0.39
N ASP A 32 5.57 6.50 -0.29
CA ASP A 32 6.21 5.71 0.76
C ASP A 32 6.42 6.58 2.01
N VAL A 33 5.88 6.15 3.15
CA VAL A 33 6.05 6.81 4.44
C VAL A 33 6.15 5.76 5.54
N ALA A 34 6.99 6.02 6.54
CA ALA A 34 7.06 5.16 7.71
C ALA A 34 5.72 5.20 8.49
N PRO A 35 5.19 4.06 8.98
CA PRO A 35 3.94 4.03 9.74
C PRO A 35 3.92 4.98 10.94
N GLU A 36 5.07 5.17 11.58
CA GLU A 36 5.27 6.07 12.71
C GLU A 36 5.07 7.53 12.28
N THR A 37 5.73 7.95 11.19
CA THR A 37 5.60 9.29 10.61
C THR A 37 4.19 9.55 10.08
N ALA A 38 3.54 8.54 9.49
CA ALA A 38 2.16 8.65 9.01
C ALA A 38 1.21 8.94 10.19
N ARG A 39 1.38 8.24 11.32
CA ARG A 39 0.59 8.44 12.55
C ARG A 39 0.65 9.86 13.09
N GLU A 40 1.81 10.50 13.05
CA GLU A 40 2.00 11.88 13.50
C GLU A 40 1.27 12.90 12.62
N ARG A 41 0.99 12.56 11.36
CA ARG A 41 0.33 13.45 10.39
C ARG A 41 -1.20 13.31 10.35
N PHE A 42 -1.77 12.29 10.99
CA PHE A 42 -3.23 12.16 11.06
C PHE A 42 -3.82 13.22 11.99
N THR A 43 -4.58 14.15 11.42
CA THR A 43 -5.33 15.16 12.15
C THR A 43 -6.76 14.71 12.49
N GLU A 44 -7.19 13.58 11.93
CA GLU A 44 -8.54 13.01 12.09
C GLU A 44 -8.52 11.71 12.91
N ALA A 45 -9.70 11.31 13.40
CA ALA A 45 -9.84 10.06 14.14
C ALA A 45 -9.47 8.86 13.25
N PRO A 46 -8.62 7.93 13.75
CA PRO A 46 -8.18 6.79 12.95
C PRO A 46 -9.38 5.93 12.58
N ASP A 47 -9.50 5.62 11.29
CA ASP A 47 -10.46 4.65 10.80
C ASP A 47 -10.02 3.22 11.17
N ARG A 48 -10.74 2.23 10.64
CA ARG A 48 -10.49 0.81 10.93
C ARG A 48 -9.08 0.36 10.53
N LEU A 49 -8.54 0.84 9.40
CA LEU A 49 -7.24 0.44 8.89
C LEU A 49 -6.11 1.11 9.67
N GLU A 50 -6.25 2.39 10.02
CA GLU A 50 -5.21 3.14 10.75
C GLU A 50 -5.15 2.74 12.24
N SER A 51 -6.20 2.07 12.73
CA SER A 51 -6.27 1.42 14.03
C SER A 51 -5.56 0.06 14.08
N GLU A 52 -5.09 -0.47 12.94
CA GLU A 52 -4.38 -1.75 12.92
C GLU A 52 -2.98 -1.66 13.56
N PRO A 53 -2.41 -2.80 14.01
CA PRO A 53 -1.08 -2.83 14.62
C PRO A 53 0.04 -2.37 13.67
N ALA A 54 1.14 -1.84 14.21
CA ALA A 54 2.29 -1.40 13.42
C ALA A 54 2.83 -2.49 12.47
N GLU A 55 2.83 -3.76 12.91
CA GLU A 55 3.22 -4.91 12.09
C GLU A 55 2.34 -5.09 10.84
N PHE A 56 1.05 -4.77 10.92
CA PHE A 56 0.16 -4.79 9.76
C PHE A 56 0.59 -3.74 8.74
N HIS A 57 0.81 -2.50 9.18
CA HIS A 57 1.26 -1.42 8.30
C HIS A 57 2.64 -1.71 7.70
N ALA A 58 3.56 -2.29 8.46
CA ALA A 58 4.87 -2.70 7.97
C ALA A 58 4.77 -3.75 6.86
N ARG A 59 3.90 -4.77 7.02
CA ARG A 59 3.65 -5.78 5.98
C ARG A 59 3.01 -5.18 4.74
N VAL A 60 2.06 -4.27 4.90
CA VAL A 60 1.41 -3.56 3.77
C VAL A 60 2.45 -2.75 2.99
N ARG A 61 3.28 -1.95 3.67
CA ARG A 61 4.37 -1.19 3.05
C ARG A 61 5.33 -2.09 2.27
N ALA A 62 5.79 -3.19 2.89
CA ALA A 62 6.69 -4.15 2.24
C ALA A 62 6.06 -4.78 0.99
N GLY A 63 4.75 -5.07 1.01
CA GLY A 63 4.01 -5.58 -0.14
C GLY A 63 4.02 -4.60 -1.32
N PHE A 64 3.73 -3.32 -1.07
CA PHE A 64 3.77 -2.29 -2.11
C PHE A 64 5.17 -2.06 -2.68
N LEU A 65 6.20 -2.02 -1.83
CA LEU A 65 7.58 -1.89 -2.29
C LEU A 65 8.02 -3.09 -3.14
N THR A 66 7.56 -4.30 -2.79
CA THR A 66 7.82 -5.51 -3.60
C THR A 66 7.18 -5.41 -4.98
N LEU A 67 5.94 -4.90 -5.07
CA LEU A 67 5.26 -4.68 -6.35
C LEU A 67 5.98 -3.61 -7.19
N ALA A 68 6.40 -2.52 -6.56
CA ALA A 68 7.15 -1.45 -7.23
C ALA A 68 8.51 -1.95 -7.76
N ALA A 69 9.21 -2.78 -6.99
CA ALA A 69 10.46 -3.41 -7.41
C ALA A 69 10.27 -4.43 -8.54
N ALA A 70 9.12 -5.09 -8.61
CA ALA A 70 8.80 -6.07 -9.65
C ALA A 70 8.44 -5.42 -11.00
N ASP A 71 7.96 -4.17 -11.02
CA ASP A 71 7.56 -3.43 -12.22
C ASP A 71 7.97 -1.94 -12.16
N PRO A 72 9.28 -1.63 -12.15
CA PRO A 72 9.77 -0.26 -11.96
C PRO A 72 9.39 0.69 -13.11
N GLY A 73 9.01 0.16 -14.27
CA GLY A 73 8.50 0.98 -15.40
C GLY A 73 7.09 1.51 -15.18
N ARG A 74 6.34 0.94 -14.22
CA ARG A 74 4.95 1.31 -13.94
C ARG A 74 4.73 1.84 -12.53
N TYR A 75 5.77 1.87 -11.70
CA TYR A 75 5.71 2.42 -10.35
C TYR A 75 6.66 3.60 -10.20
N LEU A 76 6.12 4.72 -9.74
CA LEU A 76 6.90 5.85 -9.25
C LEU A 76 6.79 5.87 -7.73
N VAL A 77 7.89 5.57 -7.04
CA VAL A 77 7.96 5.66 -5.58
C VAL A 77 8.39 7.07 -5.19
N VAL A 78 7.60 7.73 -4.35
CA VAL A 78 7.85 9.08 -3.83
C VAL A 78 8.01 8.96 -2.33
N ASP A 79 9.08 9.54 -1.78
CA ASP A 79 9.26 9.65 -0.33
C ASP A 79 8.28 10.69 0.21
N ALA A 80 7.22 10.20 0.85
CA ALA A 80 6.19 11.02 1.47
C ALA A 80 6.53 11.37 2.93
N GLY A 81 7.70 10.99 3.45
CA GLY A 81 8.20 11.45 4.75
C GLY A 81 8.72 12.89 4.73
N GLN A 82 8.98 13.45 3.54
CA GLN A 82 9.42 14.83 3.38
C GLN A 82 8.25 15.82 3.55
N GLU A 83 8.55 17.08 3.88
CA GLU A 83 7.55 18.16 3.81
C GLU A 83 7.34 18.57 2.35
N PRO A 84 6.11 18.89 1.94
CA PRO A 84 5.86 19.49 0.63
C PRO A 84 6.45 20.91 0.59
N ASP A 85 7.21 21.22 -0.46
CA ASP A 85 7.67 22.60 -0.77
C ASP A 85 6.50 23.52 -1.16
#